data_AF-A0AAD8AWC0-F1
#
_entry.id   AF-A0AAD8AWC0-F1
#
_cell.length_a   1.000
_cell.length_b   1.000
_cell.length_c   1.000
_cell.angle_alpha   90.00
_cell.angle_beta   90.00
_cell.angle_gamma   90.00
#
_symmetry.space_group_name_H-M   'P 1'
#
loop_
_entity.id
_entity.type
_entity.pdbx_description
1 polymer ?
#
loop_
_entity_poly.entity_id
_entity_poly.type
_entity_poly.pdbx_seq_one_letter_code
_entity_poly.pdbx_strand_id
1 'polypeptide(L)'
;MMMGQLLEGSSAVECYQKGIEIMLKEKEEKEALEVAAACKNDRDVTNKDISSAYCAIAEIYLTDCCFDDTAENKCKEFTDKALEADPDNAEALQIKASYHLSKDEVEEAKELIKKSVSLWLPKLEAADTGSVANEDFDPVDTCPLAYNARVQCGKILIEVEDYELATDVLETLLDEDDEVPDVWYLIGWANYLQGQEFYSNARHYLLKGKEVYAKVKYDDAGLLTHIEELLTELGPEPEESESVEPLEIESSEEEDMDH
;
A
#
# COMPACT_ATOMS: atom_id res chain seq x y z
N MET A 1 -4.18 -22.70 -8.66
CA MET A 1 -3.80 -21.29 -8.42
C MET A 1 -2.64 -20.83 -9.32
N MET A 2 -1.46 -21.47 -9.31
CA MET A 2 -0.31 -21.05 -10.14
C MET A 2 -0.59 -20.89 -11.65
N MET A 3 -1.52 -21.67 -12.23
CA MET A 3 -1.85 -21.54 -13.65
C MET A 3 -2.61 -20.25 -13.98
N GLY A 4 -3.37 -19.69 -13.02
CA GLY A 4 -4.08 -18.42 -13.21
C GLY A 4 -3.11 -17.23 -13.27
N GLN A 5 -2.01 -17.28 -12.53
CA GLN A 5 -0.95 -16.25 -12.54
C GLN A 5 -0.15 -16.19 -13.86
N LEU A 6 -0.30 -17.20 -14.74
CA LEU A 6 0.38 -17.29 -16.03
C LEU A 6 -0.54 -16.96 -17.21
N LEU A 7 -1.80 -16.62 -16.93
CA LEU A 7 -2.82 -16.32 -17.92
C LEU A 7 -3.34 -14.91 -17.68
N GLU A 8 -3.96 -14.33 -18.71
CA GLU A 8 -4.54 -12.98 -18.67
C GLU A 8 -6.06 -13.04 -18.87
N GLY A 9 -6.76 -12.05 -18.34
CA GLY A 9 -8.19 -11.84 -18.54
C GLY A 9 -9.06 -13.06 -18.20
N SER A 10 -10.06 -13.33 -19.05
CA SER A 10 -11.08 -14.35 -18.77
C SER A 10 -10.53 -15.77 -18.57
N SER A 11 -9.40 -16.11 -19.21
CA SER A 11 -8.79 -17.44 -19.07
C SER A 11 -8.19 -17.62 -17.67
N ALA A 12 -7.60 -16.57 -17.10
CA ALA A 12 -7.12 -16.58 -15.72
C ALA A 12 -8.28 -16.75 -14.74
N VAL A 13 -9.39 -16.02 -14.96
CA VAL A 13 -10.61 -16.13 -14.14
C VAL A 13 -11.11 -17.57 -14.06
N GLU A 14 -11.22 -18.28 -15.19
CA GLU A 14 -11.65 -19.69 -15.20
C GLU A 14 -10.72 -20.60 -14.39
N CYS A 15 -9.41 -20.37 -14.48
CA CYS A 15 -8.42 -21.13 -13.72
C CYS A 15 -8.52 -20.87 -12.22
N TYR A 16 -8.71 -19.62 -11.79
CA TYR A 16 -8.91 -19.27 -10.40
C TYR A 16 -10.22 -19.85 -9.87
N GLN A 17 -11.32 -19.74 -10.61
CA GLN A 17 -12.61 -20.31 -10.22
C GLN A 17 -12.53 -21.82 -9.99
N LYS A 18 -11.88 -22.57 -10.89
CA LYS A 18 -11.63 -24.01 -10.69
C LYS A 18 -10.75 -24.28 -9.48
N GLY A 19 -9.74 -23.45 -9.25
CA GLY A 19 -8.89 -23.55 -8.06
C GLY A 19 -9.68 -23.38 -6.77
N ILE A 20 -10.57 -22.38 -6.73
CA ILE A 20 -11.45 -22.10 -5.60
C ILE A 20 -12.43 -23.25 -5.38
N GLU A 21 -13.02 -23.81 -6.44
CA GLU A 21 -13.90 -24.98 -6.34
C GLU A 21 -13.18 -26.17 -5.69
N ILE A 22 -11.93 -26.43 -6.06
CA ILE A 22 -11.11 -27.49 -5.47
C ILE A 22 -10.82 -27.18 -3.99
N MET A 23 -10.40 -25.95 -3.68
CA MET A 23 -10.10 -25.51 -2.31
C MET A 23 -11.32 -25.61 -1.37
N LEU A 24 -12.50 -25.24 -1.84
CA LEU A 24 -13.74 -25.36 -1.07
C LEU A 24 -14.10 -26.82 -0.80
N LYS A 25 -13.98 -27.71 -1.80
CA LYS A 25 -14.20 -29.15 -1.61
C LYS A 25 -13.22 -29.76 -0.64
N GLU A 26 -11.92 -29.42 -0.74
CA GLU A 26 -10.91 -29.91 0.20
C GLU A 26 -11.21 -29.48 1.63
N LYS A 27 -11.71 -28.26 1.82
CA LYS A 27 -12.13 -27.75 3.12
C LYS A 27 -13.37 -28.46 3.66
N GLU A 28 -14.41 -28.62 2.85
CA GLU A 28 -15.63 -29.37 3.22
C GLU A 28 -15.32 -30.84 3.57
N GLU A 29 -14.48 -31.50 2.77
CA GLU A 29 -14.04 -32.87 3.03
C GLU A 29 -13.25 -32.97 4.34
N LYS A 30 -12.42 -31.97 4.66
CA LYS A 30 -11.69 -31.92 5.94
C LYS A 30 -12.61 -31.64 7.13
N GLU A 31 -13.54 -30.70 7.03
CA GLU A 31 -14.54 -30.47 8.09
C GLU A 31 -15.38 -31.73 8.35
N ALA A 32 -15.64 -32.55 7.31
CA ALA A 32 -16.28 -33.86 7.45
C ALA A 32 -15.35 -34.94 8.04
N LEU A 33 -14.04 -34.86 7.79
CA LEU A 33 -13.02 -35.82 8.24
C LEU A 33 -12.38 -35.50 9.59
N GLU A 34 -12.45 -34.26 10.10
CA GLU A 34 -12.01 -33.92 11.48
C GLU A 34 -12.86 -34.64 12.54
N VAL A 35 -14.04 -35.14 12.17
CA VAL A 35 -14.85 -36.09 12.97
C VAL A 35 -14.24 -37.52 12.97
N ALA A 36 -13.26 -37.80 12.11
CA ALA A 36 -12.68 -39.13 11.85
C ALA A 36 -11.16 -39.11 11.60
N ALA A 37 -10.39 -38.62 12.57
CA ALA A 37 -8.94 -38.85 12.80
C ALA A 37 -7.93 -38.39 11.72
N ALA A 38 -6.92 -37.67 12.21
CA ALA A 38 -5.82 -37.04 11.49
C ALA A 38 -4.81 -38.03 10.89
N CYS A 39 -4.42 -37.81 9.63
CA CYS A 39 -3.08 -38.09 9.07
C CYS A 39 -3.03 -37.68 7.58
N LYS A 40 -2.64 -36.44 7.25
CA LYS A 40 -1.93 -36.08 6.00
C LYS A 40 -1.06 -34.85 6.23
N ASN A 41 0.12 -34.85 5.61
CA ASN A 41 1.20 -33.86 5.76
C ASN A 41 1.20 -32.82 4.62
N ASP A 42 0.07 -32.59 3.95
CA ASP A 42 -0.08 -31.48 2.99
C ASP A 42 -0.55 -30.23 3.73
N ARG A 43 0.01 -29.06 3.40
CA ARG A 43 -0.43 -27.77 3.95
C ARG A 43 -1.95 -27.66 3.77
N ASP A 44 -2.65 -27.39 4.85
CA ASP A 44 -4.10 -27.23 4.81
C ASP A 44 -4.49 -25.97 4.04
N VAL A 45 -5.52 -26.07 3.19
CA VAL A 45 -6.15 -24.92 2.55
C VAL A 45 -6.79 -24.06 3.63
N THR A 46 -6.40 -22.79 3.67
CA THR A 46 -6.92 -21.83 4.64
C THR A 46 -7.98 -20.92 4.04
N ASN A 47 -8.75 -20.24 4.89
CA ASN A 47 -9.63 -19.16 4.47
C ASN A 47 -8.89 -18.05 3.72
N LYS A 48 -7.65 -17.75 4.16
CA LYS A 48 -6.77 -16.79 3.52
C LYS A 48 -6.44 -17.20 2.08
N ASP A 49 -6.15 -18.49 1.84
CA ASP A 49 -5.87 -19.00 0.48
C ASP A 49 -7.09 -18.84 -0.45
N ILE A 50 -8.29 -19.11 0.05
CA ILE A 50 -9.55 -18.91 -0.70
C ILE A 50 -9.79 -17.42 -0.95
N SER A 51 -9.61 -16.59 0.07
CA SER A 51 -9.79 -15.14 0.00
C SER A 51 -8.84 -14.50 -1.03
N SER A 52 -7.54 -14.82 -0.99
CA SER A 52 -6.56 -14.33 -1.97
C SER A 52 -6.86 -14.80 -3.39
N ALA A 53 -7.42 -16.01 -3.58
CA ALA A 53 -7.84 -16.45 -4.90
C ALA A 53 -9.04 -15.64 -5.44
N TYR A 54 -9.96 -15.21 -4.58
CA TYR A 54 -11.01 -14.29 -4.96
C TYR A 54 -10.48 -12.87 -5.24
N CYS A 55 -9.50 -12.38 -4.46
CA CYS A 55 -8.81 -11.12 -4.73
C CYS A 55 -8.21 -11.11 -6.15
N ALA A 56 -7.50 -12.16 -6.53
CA ALA A 56 -6.91 -12.27 -7.86
C ALA A 56 -7.96 -12.18 -8.97
N ILE A 57 -9.15 -12.76 -8.79
CA ILE A 57 -10.24 -12.62 -9.77
C ILE A 57 -10.75 -11.17 -9.81
N ALA A 58 -10.97 -10.55 -8.65
CA ALA A 58 -11.48 -9.18 -8.58
C ALA A 58 -10.50 -8.18 -9.24
N GLU A 59 -9.20 -8.33 -9.00
CA GLU A 59 -8.14 -7.52 -9.62
C GLU A 59 -8.13 -7.64 -11.15
N ILE A 60 -8.33 -8.84 -11.69
CA ILE A 60 -8.47 -9.05 -13.15
C ILE A 60 -9.65 -8.23 -13.72
N TYR A 61 -10.75 -8.09 -12.97
CA TYR A 61 -11.88 -7.25 -13.40
C TYR A 61 -11.64 -5.75 -13.25
N LEU A 62 -10.72 -5.34 -12.37
CA LEU A 62 -10.27 -3.94 -12.26
C LEU A 62 -9.24 -3.56 -13.32
N THR A 63 -8.58 -4.54 -13.95
CA THR A 63 -7.47 -4.33 -14.87
C THR A 63 -7.78 -4.90 -16.26
N ASP A 64 -7.50 -6.18 -16.52
CA ASP A 64 -7.60 -6.81 -17.84
C ASP A 64 -9.02 -6.78 -18.42
N CYS A 65 -10.02 -7.00 -17.58
CA CYS A 65 -11.43 -7.09 -17.98
C CYS A 65 -12.21 -5.80 -17.67
N CYS A 66 -11.53 -4.68 -17.38
CA CYS A 66 -12.20 -3.43 -16.95
C CYS A 66 -13.18 -2.84 -17.98
N PHE A 67 -13.03 -3.19 -19.27
CA PHE A 67 -13.93 -2.78 -20.34
C PHE A 67 -15.17 -3.69 -20.53
N ASP A 68 -15.29 -4.77 -19.75
CA ASP A 68 -16.50 -5.62 -19.77
C ASP A 68 -17.65 -4.91 -19.03
N ASP A 69 -18.84 -4.88 -19.63
CA ASP A 69 -20.03 -4.25 -19.03
C ASP A 69 -20.41 -4.84 -17.67
N THR A 70 -19.93 -6.05 -17.35
CA THR A 70 -20.15 -6.75 -16.08
C THR A 70 -18.97 -6.64 -15.11
N ALA A 71 -17.86 -6.01 -15.50
CA ALA A 71 -16.63 -5.96 -14.73
C ALA A 71 -16.83 -5.42 -13.31
N GLU A 72 -17.54 -4.31 -13.20
CA GLU A 72 -17.88 -3.69 -11.93
C GLU A 72 -18.64 -4.64 -11.00
N ASN A 73 -19.71 -5.27 -11.50
CA ASN A 73 -20.51 -6.21 -10.74
C ASN A 73 -19.69 -7.44 -10.31
N LYS A 74 -18.78 -7.90 -11.19
CA LYS A 74 -17.91 -9.04 -10.92
C LYS A 74 -16.83 -8.71 -9.91
N CYS A 75 -16.19 -7.55 -10.02
CA CYS A 75 -15.26 -7.03 -9.02
C CYS A 75 -15.94 -7.00 -7.65
N LYS A 76 -17.13 -6.39 -7.55
CA LYS A 76 -17.89 -6.37 -6.30
C LYS A 76 -18.19 -7.78 -5.77
N GLU A 77 -18.71 -8.67 -6.62
CA GLU A 77 -19.05 -10.05 -6.25
C GLU A 77 -17.85 -10.79 -5.65
N PHE A 78 -16.70 -10.74 -6.32
CA PHE A 78 -15.52 -11.49 -5.89
C PHE A 78 -14.83 -10.86 -4.69
N THR A 79 -14.81 -9.54 -4.58
CA THR A 79 -14.29 -8.87 -3.39
C THR A 79 -15.16 -9.12 -2.15
N ASP A 80 -16.49 -9.16 -2.30
CA ASP A 80 -17.40 -9.54 -1.21
C ASP A 80 -17.14 -10.98 -0.77
N LYS A 81 -16.98 -11.92 -1.72
CA LYS A 81 -16.62 -13.32 -1.42
C LYS A 81 -15.25 -13.46 -0.75
N ALA A 82 -14.27 -12.63 -1.14
CA ALA A 82 -12.96 -12.60 -0.51
C ALA A 82 -13.06 -12.23 0.98
N LEU A 83 -13.85 -11.21 1.31
CA LEU A 83 -14.07 -10.75 2.69
C LEU A 83 -15.01 -11.66 3.48
N GLU A 84 -15.94 -12.37 2.83
CA GLU A 84 -16.73 -13.43 3.47
C GLU A 84 -15.83 -14.60 3.90
N ALA A 85 -14.83 -14.95 3.09
CA ALA A 85 -13.86 -15.99 3.41
C ALA A 85 -12.89 -15.54 4.52
N ASP A 86 -12.34 -14.32 4.42
CA ASP A 86 -11.40 -13.74 5.37
C ASP A 86 -11.65 -12.21 5.54
N PRO A 87 -12.37 -11.79 6.59
CA PRO A 87 -12.70 -10.38 6.83
C PRO A 87 -11.50 -9.47 7.11
N ASP A 88 -10.34 -10.05 7.44
CA ASP A 88 -9.11 -9.34 7.76
C ASP A 88 -8.03 -9.60 6.70
N ASN A 89 -8.43 -9.99 5.49
CA ASN A 89 -7.53 -9.99 4.34
C ASN A 89 -7.27 -8.54 3.88
N ALA A 90 -6.05 -8.04 4.14
CA ALA A 90 -5.62 -6.69 3.79
C ALA A 90 -5.72 -6.39 2.28
N GLU A 91 -5.45 -7.38 1.42
CA GLU A 91 -5.55 -7.25 -0.04
C GLU A 91 -7.02 -7.11 -0.47
N ALA A 92 -7.91 -7.91 0.09
CA ALA A 92 -9.35 -7.83 -0.19
C ALA A 92 -9.92 -6.46 0.20
N LEU A 93 -9.47 -5.90 1.33
CA LEU A 93 -9.83 -4.55 1.76
C LEU A 93 -9.33 -3.46 0.79
N GLN A 94 -8.11 -3.57 0.26
CA GLN A 94 -7.55 -2.64 -0.74
C GLN A 94 -8.31 -2.67 -2.06
N ILE A 95 -8.63 -3.87 -2.55
CA ILE A 95 -9.44 -4.05 -3.76
C ILE A 95 -10.83 -3.46 -3.55
N LYS A 96 -11.44 -3.65 -2.37
CA LYS A 96 -12.75 -3.06 -2.06
C LYS A 96 -12.68 -1.54 -1.98
N ALA A 97 -11.63 -0.96 -1.41
CA ALA A 97 -11.40 0.48 -1.42
C ALA A 97 -11.29 1.02 -2.86
N SER A 98 -10.55 0.32 -3.73
CA SER A 98 -10.44 0.67 -5.16
C SER A 98 -11.79 0.61 -5.89
N TYR A 99 -12.61 -0.39 -5.58
CA TYR A 99 -13.98 -0.47 -6.08
C TYR A 99 -14.81 0.75 -5.65
N HIS A 100 -14.76 1.15 -4.38
CA HIS A 100 -15.48 2.33 -3.88
C HIS A 100 -14.96 3.64 -4.51
N LEU A 101 -13.65 3.78 -4.72
CA LEU A 101 -13.09 4.92 -5.47
C LEU A 101 -13.62 5.00 -6.90
N SER A 102 -13.77 3.88 -7.60
CA SER A 102 -14.38 3.85 -8.94
C SER A 102 -15.86 4.29 -8.96
N LYS A 103 -16.49 4.39 -7.78
CA LYS A 103 -17.86 4.85 -7.55
C LYS A 103 -17.96 6.26 -6.98
N ASP A 104 -16.84 6.96 -6.82
CA ASP A 104 -16.75 8.24 -6.10
C ASP A 104 -17.20 8.13 -4.62
N GLU A 105 -17.15 6.93 -4.03
CA GLU A 105 -17.49 6.64 -2.62
C GLU A 105 -16.22 6.74 -1.74
N VAL A 106 -15.69 7.96 -1.61
CA VAL A 106 -14.37 8.24 -1.03
C VAL A 106 -14.28 7.89 0.47
N GLU A 107 -15.33 8.15 1.25
CA GLU A 107 -15.32 7.89 2.69
C GLU A 107 -15.28 6.38 2.99
N GLU A 108 -16.09 5.59 2.27
CA GLU A 108 -16.08 4.13 2.36
C GLU A 108 -14.71 3.55 1.96
N ALA A 109 -14.11 4.08 0.90
CA ALA A 109 -12.76 3.70 0.49
C ALA A 109 -11.72 4.02 1.59
N LYS A 110 -11.83 5.20 2.21
CA LYS A 110 -10.94 5.66 3.29
C LYS A 110 -11.02 4.76 4.52
N GLU A 111 -12.23 4.37 4.95
CA GLU A 111 -12.41 3.45 6.07
C GLU A 111 -11.76 2.08 5.79
N LEU A 112 -11.96 1.54 4.59
CA LEU A 112 -11.43 0.24 4.19
C LEU A 112 -9.90 0.23 4.06
N ILE A 113 -9.31 1.24 3.42
CA ILE A 113 -7.86 1.31 3.25
C ILE A 113 -7.14 1.49 4.59
N LYS A 114 -7.68 2.32 5.49
CA LYS A 114 -7.12 2.46 6.85
C LYS A 114 -7.23 1.17 7.65
N LYS A 115 -8.35 0.43 7.52
CA LYS A 115 -8.46 -0.91 8.10
C LYS A 115 -7.36 -1.82 7.54
N SER A 116 -7.18 -1.86 6.21
CA SER A 116 -6.14 -2.68 5.58
C SER A 116 -4.76 -2.38 6.16
N VAL A 117 -4.34 -1.12 6.15
CA VAL A 117 -3.01 -0.68 6.64
C VAL A 117 -2.79 -1.08 8.10
N SER A 118 -3.81 -0.93 8.96
CA SER A 118 -3.71 -1.26 10.38
C SER A 118 -3.38 -2.73 10.68
N LEU A 119 -3.61 -3.64 9.72
CA LEU A 119 -3.39 -5.08 9.90
C LEU A 119 -1.91 -5.51 9.72
N TRP A 120 -1.10 -4.70 9.03
CA TRP A 120 0.25 -5.07 8.63
C TRP A 120 1.32 -3.99 8.88
N LEU A 121 1.02 -2.69 8.68
CA LEU A 121 2.04 -1.64 8.77
C LEU A 121 2.74 -1.58 10.14
N PRO A 122 2.03 -1.58 11.29
CA PRO A 122 2.70 -1.52 12.60
C PRO A 122 3.62 -2.71 12.88
N LYS A 123 3.31 -3.89 12.31
CA LYS A 123 4.16 -5.09 12.46
C LYS A 123 5.41 -4.99 11.60
N LEU A 124 5.28 -4.42 10.40
CA LEU A 124 6.39 -4.19 9.49
C LEU A 124 7.38 -3.16 10.08
N GLU A 125 6.87 -2.02 10.56
CA GLU A 125 7.69 -0.98 11.21
C GLU A 125 8.39 -1.48 12.50
N ALA A 126 7.69 -2.29 13.29
CA ALA A 126 8.28 -2.89 14.49
C ALA A 126 9.45 -3.81 14.14
N ALA A 127 9.35 -4.56 13.04
CA ALA A 127 10.41 -5.44 12.57
C ALA A 127 11.63 -4.67 12.06
N ASP A 128 11.40 -3.59 11.31
CA ASP A 128 12.50 -2.77 10.76
C ASP A 128 13.28 -2.03 11.85
N THR A 129 12.59 -1.48 12.86
CA THR A 129 13.23 -0.81 14.01
C THR A 129 13.96 -1.75 14.97
N GLY A 130 13.95 -3.06 14.72
CA GLY A 130 14.53 -4.08 15.60
C GLY A 130 13.82 -4.23 16.94
N SER A 131 12.57 -3.74 17.02
CA SER A 131 11.73 -3.80 18.22
C SER A 131 11.13 -5.18 18.46
N VAL A 132 11.23 -6.09 17.49
CA VAL A 132 10.81 -7.50 17.59
C VAL A 132 12.02 -8.38 17.90
N ALA A 133 11.90 -9.29 18.86
CA ALA A 133 12.93 -10.30 19.09
C ALA A 133 13.09 -11.16 17.83
N ASN A 134 14.33 -11.39 17.37
CA ASN A 134 14.63 -12.17 16.15
C ASN A 134 13.98 -13.57 16.09
N GLU A 135 13.55 -14.12 17.22
CA GLU A 135 12.90 -15.44 17.32
C GLU A 135 11.40 -15.41 16.95
N ASP A 136 10.77 -14.23 16.93
CA ASP A 136 9.35 -14.02 16.58
C ASP A 136 9.17 -13.38 15.19
N PHE A 137 10.26 -13.15 14.45
CA PHE A 137 10.22 -12.56 13.11
C PHE A 137 9.96 -13.63 12.04
N ASP A 138 8.71 -13.74 11.60
CA ASP A 138 8.35 -14.40 10.34
C ASP A 138 8.05 -13.31 9.28
N PRO A 139 8.86 -13.20 8.21
CA PRO A 139 8.63 -12.26 7.11
C PRO A 139 7.22 -12.35 6.48
N VAL A 140 6.64 -13.55 6.45
CA VAL A 140 5.32 -13.79 5.85
C VAL A 140 4.20 -13.33 6.77
N ASP A 141 4.40 -13.40 8.09
CA ASP A 141 3.42 -12.94 9.08
C ASP A 141 3.53 -11.44 9.38
N THR A 142 4.69 -10.82 9.11
CA THR A 142 4.93 -9.39 9.33
C THR A 142 4.28 -8.52 8.27
N CYS A 143 4.45 -8.81 6.98
CA CYS A 143 3.70 -8.17 5.90
C CYS A 143 3.20 -9.22 4.88
N PRO A 144 1.89 -9.55 4.89
CA PRO A 144 1.35 -10.55 3.98
C PRO A 144 1.14 -10.04 2.54
N LEU A 145 1.49 -8.78 2.26
CA LEU A 145 1.24 -8.11 0.98
C LEU A 145 2.49 -8.10 0.11
N ALA A 146 2.30 -8.38 -1.19
CA ALA A 146 3.34 -8.19 -2.18
C ALA A 146 3.72 -6.70 -2.33
N TYR A 147 4.93 -6.44 -2.81
CA TYR A 147 5.45 -5.08 -3.04
C TYR A 147 4.46 -4.22 -3.87
N ASN A 148 3.99 -4.74 -5.00
CA ASN A 148 3.04 -4.03 -5.86
C ASN A 148 1.70 -3.73 -5.18
N ALA A 149 1.22 -4.61 -4.30
CA ALA A 149 -0.01 -4.35 -3.54
C ALA A 149 0.18 -3.19 -2.55
N ARG A 150 1.37 -3.07 -1.95
CA ARG A 150 1.72 -1.92 -1.10
C ARG A 150 1.90 -0.62 -1.91
N VAL A 151 2.47 -0.69 -3.11
CA VAL A 151 2.51 0.47 -4.03
C VAL A 151 1.08 0.93 -4.34
N GLN A 152 0.18 0.00 -4.65
CA GLN A 152 -1.24 0.31 -4.89
C GLN A 152 -1.92 0.87 -3.64
N CYS A 153 -1.60 0.37 -2.45
CA CYS A 153 -2.06 0.93 -1.18
C CYS A 153 -1.67 2.41 -1.04
N GLY A 154 -0.42 2.77 -1.33
CA GLY A 154 0.04 4.17 -1.33
C GLY A 154 -0.76 5.06 -2.29
N LYS A 155 -1.06 4.57 -3.50
CA LYS A 155 -1.90 5.29 -4.48
C LYS A 155 -3.32 5.53 -3.96
N ILE A 156 -3.97 4.49 -3.42
CA ILE A 156 -5.31 4.58 -2.83
C ILE A 156 -5.31 5.61 -1.68
N LEU A 157 -4.29 5.60 -0.82
CA LEU A 157 -4.15 6.55 0.30
C LEU A 157 -4.04 8.00 -0.19
N ILE A 158 -3.28 8.25 -1.27
CA ILE A 158 -3.22 9.56 -1.93
C ILE A 158 -4.60 9.96 -2.47
N GLU A 159 -5.31 9.05 -3.14
CA GLU A 159 -6.64 9.31 -3.70
C GLU A 159 -7.70 9.64 -2.63
N VAL A 160 -7.59 9.08 -1.42
CA VAL A 160 -8.46 9.42 -0.27
C VAL A 160 -7.92 10.55 0.62
N GLU A 161 -6.91 11.28 0.13
CA GLU A 161 -6.26 12.41 0.78
C GLU A 161 -5.69 12.08 2.18
N ASP A 162 -5.24 10.84 2.40
CA ASP A 162 -4.51 10.42 3.61
C ASP A 162 -3.00 10.37 3.34
N TYR A 163 -2.44 11.55 3.05
CA TYR A 163 -1.08 11.71 2.53
C TYR A 163 0.02 11.33 3.52
N GLU A 164 -0.21 11.52 4.81
CA GLU A 164 0.71 11.11 5.88
C GLU A 164 0.86 9.58 5.85
N LEU A 165 -0.27 8.86 5.93
CA LEU A 165 -0.27 7.40 5.91
C LEU A 165 0.23 6.85 4.56
N ALA A 166 -0.03 7.55 3.45
CA ALA A 166 0.54 7.20 2.15
C ALA A 166 2.07 7.26 2.18
N THR A 167 2.63 8.31 2.80
CA THR A 167 4.07 8.49 2.94
C THR A 167 4.67 7.38 3.80
N ASP A 168 4.08 7.09 4.96
CA ASP A 168 4.53 6.00 5.84
C ASP A 168 4.60 4.66 5.10
N VAL A 169 3.53 4.31 4.36
CA VAL A 169 3.49 3.07 3.57
C VAL A 169 4.56 3.06 2.47
N LEU A 170 4.73 4.16 1.74
CA LEU A 170 5.64 4.24 0.61
C LEU A 170 7.12 4.28 1.05
N GLU A 171 7.44 4.84 2.22
CA GLU A 171 8.80 4.82 2.76
C GLU A 171 9.26 3.39 3.07
N THR A 172 8.37 2.53 3.59
CA THR A 172 8.70 1.10 3.80
C THR A 172 9.07 0.38 2.50
N LEU A 173 8.62 0.88 1.34
CA LEU A 173 8.98 0.32 0.04
C LEU A 173 10.35 0.81 -0.46
N LEU A 174 10.76 2.01 -0.07
CA LEU A 174 12.11 2.52 -0.33
C LEU A 174 13.16 1.82 0.53
N ASP A 175 12.81 1.45 1.77
CA ASP A 175 13.70 0.66 2.63
C ASP A 175 13.98 -0.74 2.04
N GLU A 176 13.00 -1.29 1.31
CA GLU A 176 13.14 -2.57 0.60
C GLU A 176 13.82 -2.45 -0.76
N ASP A 177 13.47 -1.44 -1.56
CA ASP A 177 14.04 -1.17 -2.89
C ASP A 177 13.98 0.33 -3.23
N ASP A 178 15.14 1.00 -3.12
CA ASP A 178 15.30 2.42 -3.42
C ASP A 178 15.53 2.71 -4.92
N GLU A 179 15.54 1.69 -5.78
CA GLU A 179 15.76 1.81 -7.22
C GLU A 179 14.45 1.90 -8.03
N VAL A 180 13.31 2.15 -7.39
CA VAL A 180 11.97 2.26 -8.02
C VAL A 180 11.53 3.73 -8.16
N PRO A 181 11.63 4.36 -9.35
CA PRO A 181 11.29 5.78 -9.53
C PRO A 181 9.84 6.14 -9.17
N ASP A 182 8.90 5.23 -9.40
CA ASP A 182 7.48 5.44 -9.06
C ASP A 182 7.27 5.70 -7.57
N VAL A 183 7.97 4.99 -6.69
CA VAL A 183 7.79 5.14 -5.24
C VAL A 183 8.30 6.50 -4.77
N TRP A 184 9.49 6.91 -5.25
CA TRP A 184 10.01 8.26 -5.01
C TRP A 184 9.05 9.35 -5.51
N TYR A 185 8.50 9.17 -6.72
CA TYR A 185 7.52 10.09 -7.28
C TYR A 185 6.24 10.17 -6.43
N LEU A 186 5.68 9.03 -6.00
CA LEU A 186 4.45 8.99 -5.21
C LEU A 186 4.62 9.67 -3.85
N ILE A 187 5.76 9.49 -3.18
CA ILE A 187 6.04 10.19 -1.91
C ILE A 187 6.18 11.70 -2.15
N GLY A 188 6.91 12.09 -3.20
CA GLY A 188 7.06 13.48 -3.59
C GLY A 188 5.72 14.15 -3.92
N TRP A 189 4.85 13.43 -4.64
CA TRP A 189 3.49 13.84 -4.97
C TRP A 189 2.62 13.99 -3.72
N ALA A 190 2.63 13.01 -2.82
CA ALA A 190 1.89 13.07 -1.56
C ALA A 190 2.32 14.28 -0.71
N ASN A 191 3.63 14.55 -0.61
CA ASN A 191 4.15 15.72 0.10
C ASN A 191 3.79 17.04 -0.60
N TYR A 192 3.78 17.08 -1.94
CA TYR A 192 3.34 18.26 -2.69
C TYR A 192 1.86 18.57 -2.38
N LEU A 193 1.00 17.55 -2.39
CA LEU A 193 -0.44 17.71 -2.14
C LEU A 193 -0.79 18.14 -0.71
N GLN A 194 0.05 17.81 0.28
CA GLN A 194 -0.13 18.27 1.67
C GLN A 194 0.00 19.80 1.81
N GLY A 195 0.75 20.44 0.92
CA GLY A 195 0.89 21.89 0.85
C GLY A 195 2.26 22.42 1.27
N GLN A 196 2.35 23.74 1.42
CA GLN A 196 3.62 24.48 1.44
C GLN A 196 4.60 24.04 2.51
N GLU A 197 4.11 23.58 3.67
CA GLU A 197 4.95 23.11 4.77
C GLU A 197 5.76 21.85 4.39
N PHE A 198 5.29 21.08 3.40
CA PHE A 198 5.91 19.85 2.92
C PHE A 198 6.63 20.02 1.58
N TYR A 199 6.70 21.24 1.02
CA TYR A 199 7.34 21.47 -0.28
C TYR A 199 8.84 21.16 -0.31
N SER A 200 9.52 21.31 0.83
CA SER A 200 10.92 20.88 0.95
C SER A 200 11.06 19.36 0.81
N ASN A 201 10.19 18.60 1.46
CA ASN A 201 10.15 17.14 1.34
C ASN A 201 9.75 16.72 -0.08
N ALA A 202 8.72 17.34 -0.65
CA ALA A 202 8.28 17.08 -2.01
C ALA A 202 9.45 17.25 -3.00
N ARG A 203 10.19 18.36 -2.89
CA ARG A 203 11.36 18.63 -3.74
C ARG A 203 12.44 17.56 -3.55
N HIS A 204 12.75 17.18 -2.32
CA HIS A 204 13.72 16.14 -2.02
C HIS A 204 13.38 14.81 -2.72
N TYR A 205 12.17 14.29 -2.49
CA TYR A 205 11.71 13.03 -3.05
C TYR A 205 11.62 13.07 -4.58
N LEU A 206 11.14 14.17 -5.18
CA LEU A 206 11.06 14.33 -6.64
C LEU A 206 12.44 14.41 -7.30
N LEU A 207 13.41 15.10 -6.69
CA LEU A 207 14.79 15.13 -7.18
C LEU A 207 15.43 13.73 -7.14
N LYS A 208 15.19 12.98 -6.06
CA LYS A 208 15.63 11.58 -5.94
C LYS A 208 14.95 10.68 -6.96
N GLY A 209 13.65 10.79 -7.16
CA GLY A 209 12.92 10.06 -8.19
C GLY A 209 13.51 10.32 -9.59
N LYS A 210 13.85 11.57 -9.91
CA LYS A 210 14.52 11.93 -11.17
C LYS A 210 15.93 11.34 -11.29
N GLU A 211 16.70 11.31 -10.21
CA GLU A 211 18.03 10.70 -10.16
C GLU A 211 17.94 9.19 -10.45
N VAL A 212 17.04 8.49 -9.73
CA VAL A 212 16.83 7.05 -9.86
C VAL A 212 16.29 6.71 -11.25
N TYR A 213 15.33 7.47 -11.77
CA TYR A 213 14.81 7.35 -13.14
C TYR A 213 15.93 7.28 -14.18
N ALA A 214 16.89 8.20 -14.11
CA ALA A 214 18.03 8.25 -15.01
C ALA A 214 19.01 7.09 -14.78
N LYS A 215 19.27 6.74 -13.51
CA LYS A 215 20.16 5.64 -13.11
C LYS A 215 19.70 4.30 -13.68
N VAL A 216 18.43 3.96 -13.50
CA VAL A 216 17.86 2.66 -13.91
C VAL A 216 17.39 2.66 -15.36
N LYS A 217 17.44 3.80 -16.05
CA LYS A 217 16.94 4.00 -17.43
C LYS A 217 15.46 3.62 -17.54
N TYR A 218 14.68 4.17 -16.63
CA TYR A 218 13.23 3.95 -16.59
C TYR A 218 12.56 4.49 -17.86
N ASP A 219 11.53 3.78 -18.35
CA ASP A 219 10.87 4.06 -19.64
C ASP A 219 9.42 4.52 -19.45
N ASP A 220 9.25 5.56 -18.65
CA ASP A 220 7.96 6.27 -18.50
C ASP A 220 8.18 7.78 -18.70
N ALA A 221 7.94 8.26 -19.91
CA ALA A 221 8.10 9.69 -20.23
C ALA A 221 7.07 10.58 -19.52
N GLY A 222 5.89 10.04 -19.18
CA GLY A 222 4.83 10.76 -18.48
C GLY A 222 5.23 11.08 -17.05
N LEU A 223 5.74 10.08 -16.33
CA LEU A 223 6.26 10.24 -14.98
C LEU A 223 7.40 11.28 -14.92
N LEU A 224 8.36 11.21 -15.84
CA LEU A 224 9.46 12.18 -15.88
C LEU A 224 8.95 13.61 -16.14
N THR A 225 8.03 13.77 -17.10
CA THR A 225 7.46 15.09 -17.42
C THR A 225 6.79 15.70 -16.19
N HIS A 226 6.02 14.90 -15.47
CA HIS A 226 5.30 15.38 -14.30
C HIS A 226 6.22 15.73 -13.12
N ILE A 227 7.27 14.93 -12.89
CA ILE A 227 8.32 15.28 -11.92
C ILE A 227 8.93 16.65 -12.27
N GLU A 228 9.21 16.91 -13.54
CA GLU A 228 9.80 18.17 -13.99
C GLU A 228 8.85 19.37 -13.84
N GLU A 229 7.56 19.17 -14.10
CA GLU A 229 6.51 20.17 -13.87
C GLU A 229 6.45 20.57 -12.39
N LEU A 230 6.37 19.58 -11.50
CA LEU A 230 6.33 19.82 -10.05
C LEU A 230 7.59 20.49 -9.52
N LEU A 231 8.76 20.05 -9.94
CA LEU A 231 10.03 20.67 -9.56
C LEU A 231 10.11 22.12 -10.05
N THR A 232 9.52 22.42 -11.21
CA THR A 232 9.43 23.79 -11.73
C THR A 232 8.51 24.64 -10.87
N GLU A 233 7.37 24.12 -10.44
CA GLU A 233 6.42 24.83 -9.56
C GLU A 233 6.98 25.04 -8.15
N LEU A 234 7.68 24.05 -7.59
CA LEU A 234 8.31 24.11 -6.27
C LEU A 234 9.48 25.10 -6.20
N GLY A 235 10.05 25.46 -7.35
CA GLY A 235 11.19 26.36 -7.44
C GLY A 235 12.46 25.81 -6.78
N PRO A 236 13.54 26.62 -6.73
CA PRO A 236 14.78 26.23 -6.08
C PRO A 236 14.58 25.99 -4.58
N GLU A 237 15.50 25.25 -3.96
CA GLU A 237 15.56 25.19 -2.50
C GLU A 237 15.69 26.61 -1.93
N PRO A 238 14.90 26.99 -0.92
CA PRO A 238 15.14 28.23 -0.22
C PRO A 238 16.56 28.20 0.32
N GLU A 239 17.38 29.20 -0.02
CA GLU A 239 18.69 29.37 0.61
C GLU A 239 18.46 29.36 2.12
N GLU A 240 19.16 28.47 2.85
CA GLU A 240 19.13 28.44 4.32
C GLU A 240 19.45 29.86 4.81
N SER A 241 18.42 30.63 5.14
CA SER A 241 18.60 32.00 5.62
C SER A 241 19.35 31.89 6.94
N GLU A 242 20.55 32.47 6.95
CA GLU A 242 21.46 32.63 8.07
C GLU A 242 20.73 32.60 9.41
N SER A 243 21.10 31.61 10.22
CA SER A 243 21.00 31.58 11.69
C SER A 243 20.33 32.81 12.30
N VAL A 244 19.09 32.64 12.79
CA VAL A 244 18.51 33.58 13.75
C VAL A 244 19.50 33.72 14.90
N GLU A 245 20.16 34.88 15.00
CA GLU A 245 21.03 35.21 16.13
C GLU A 245 20.25 34.97 17.43
N PRO A 246 20.84 34.30 18.44
CA PRO A 246 20.20 34.15 19.72
C PRO A 246 19.96 35.56 20.28
N LEU A 247 18.70 35.90 20.53
CA LEU A 247 18.33 37.08 21.31
C LEU A 247 19.08 37.04 22.64
N GLU A 248 20.11 37.87 22.78
CA GLU A 248 20.71 38.19 24.06
C GLU A 248 19.61 38.81 24.93
N ILE A 249 19.10 38.03 25.87
CA ILE A 249 18.28 38.53 26.97
C ILE A 249 19.24 39.33 27.86
N GLU A 250 19.23 40.66 27.71
CA GLU A 250 19.83 41.55 28.71
C GLU A 250 19.15 41.28 30.05
N SER A 251 19.90 40.65 30.96
CA SER A 251 19.54 40.52 32.36
C SER A 251 19.59 41.91 33.00
N SER A 252 18.43 42.54 33.19
CA SER A 252 18.31 43.67 34.10
C SER A 252 18.31 43.15 35.55
N GLU A 253 19.51 43.10 36.15
CA GLU A 253 19.68 42.97 37.59
C GLU A 253 19.17 44.24 38.29
N GLU A 254 18.30 44.00 39.28
CA GLU A 254 18.15 44.67 40.58
C GLU A 254 18.23 46.21 40.66
N GLU A 255 17.11 46.85 40.97
CA GLU A 255 17.11 47.97 41.92
C GLU A 255 16.30 47.59 43.17
N ASP A 256 17.04 47.34 44.25
CA ASP A 256 16.63 47.44 45.63
C ASP A 256 15.77 48.67 45.89
N MET A 257 14.71 48.52 46.70
CA MET A 257 14.40 49.53 47.71
C MET A 257 13.55 48.95 48.85
N ASP A 258 14.24 48.64 49.95
CA ASP A 258 13.69 48.55 51.30
C ASP A 258 12.89 49.82 51.68
N HIS A 259 11.63 49.65 52.10
CA HIS A 259 11.06 50.08 53.39
C HIS A 259 9.53 49.96 53.45
#